data_AF-A0A1H7F0X5-F1
#
_entry.id   AF-A0A1H7F0X5-F1
#
_cell.length_a   1.000
_cell.length_b   1.000
_cell.length_c   1.000
_cell.angle_alpha   90.00
_cell.angle_beta   90.00
_cell.angle_gamma   90.00
#
_symmetry.space_group_name_H-M   'P 1'
#
loop_
_entity.id
_entity.type
_entity.pdbx_description
1 polymer ?
#
loop_
_entity_poly.entity_id
_entity_poly.type
_entity_poly.pdbx_seq_one_letter_code
_entity_poly.pdbx_strand_id
1 'polypeptide(L)'
;MSQSLLAHLRTETACIEEFLAVLDREAKAMSDHVFSDLAAIAGHKTLLLDRMAELDRQREALQSALGFKPGRPGADAAAAAGGPAVKQAWAELLVLAVQARSHNLRNGSMVYAHLDFTQQALHFLQASAQLFYGRDGVRKTQAGSGTRLAAG
;
A
#
# COMPACT_ATOMS: atom_id res chain seq x y z
N MET A 1 10.97 28.87 19.62
CA MET A 1 9.90 27.85 19.71
C MET A 1 9.12 27.71 18.41
N SER A 2 8.55 28.77 17.83
CA SER A 2 7.88 28.73 16.51
C SER A 2 8.78 28.21 15.36
N GLN A 3 10.07 28.57 15.36
CA GLN A 3 11.04 28.07 14.38
C GLN A 3 11.31 26.56 14.51
N SER A 4 11.22 25.99 15.71
CA SER A 4 11.35 24.55 15.95
C SER A 4 10.15 23.79 15.40
N LEU A 5 8.94 24.33 15.59
CA LEU A 5 7.72 23.77 15.02
C LEU A 5 7.74 23.83 13.48
N LEU A 6 8.21 24.94 12.89
CA LEU A 6 8.34 25.06 11.44
C LEU A 6 9.29 24.02 10.84
N ALA A 7 10.48 23.84 11.43
CA ALA A 7 11.46 22.86 10.96
C ALA A 7 10.92 21.43 11.08
N HIS A 8 10.18 21.15 12.15
CA HIS A 8 9.53 19.87 12.38
C HIS A 8 8.46 19.57 11.32
N LEU A 9 7.56 20.53 11.06
CA LEU A 9 6.52 20.40 10.02
C LEU A 9 7.11 20.17 8.63
N ARG A 10 8.24 20.82 8.29
CA ARG A 10 8.94 20.56 7.03
C ARG A 10 9.50 19.13 6.94
N THR A 11 9.94 18.59 8.06
CA THR A 11 10.44 17.20 8.13
C THR A 11 9.29 16.20 7.96
N GLU A 12 8.12 16.47 8.56
CA GLU A 12 6.89 15.71 8.32
C GLU A 12 6.49 15.74 6.85
N THR A 13 6.46 16.94 6.24
CA THR A 13 6.16 17.11 4.81
C THR A 13 7.06 16.25 3.93
N ALA A 14 8.38 16.33 4.09
CA ALA A 14 9.33 15.53 3.30
C ALA A 14 9.12 14.02 3.47
N CYS A 15 8.80 13.56 4.69
CA CYS A 15 8.51 12.16 4.96
C CYS A 15 7.24 11.68 4.25
N ILE A 16 6.19 12.51 4.18
CA ILE A 16 4.96 12.17 3.46
C ILE A 16 5.17 12.20 1.94
N GLU A 17 5.97 13.13 1.42
CA GLU A 17 6.34 13.17 0.00
C GLU A 17 7.09 11.90 -0.41
N GLU A 18 8.04 11.44 0.41
CA GLU A 18 8.73 10.17 0.17
C GLU A 18 7.76 8.98 0.20
N PHE A 19 6.83 8.96 1.15
CA PHE A 19 5.79 7.92 1.22
C PHE A 19 4.89 7.91 -0.02
N LEU A 20 4.50 9.08 -0.52
CA LEU A 20 3.75 9.21 -1.78
C LEU A 20 4.53 8.63 -2.97
N ALA A 21 5.83 8.95 -3.09
CA ALA A 21 6.67 8.40 -4.14
C ALA A 21 6.81 6.86 -4.05
N VAL A 22 6.81 6.30 -2.84
CA VAL A 22 6.79 4.84 -2.63
C VAL A 22 5.45 4.24 -3.05
N LEU A 23 4.32 4.88 -2.73
CA LEU A 23 2.99 4.43 -3.17
C LEU A 23 2.85 4.46 -4.70
N ASP A 24 3.42 5.46 -5.37
CA ASP A 24 3.40 5.52 -6.83
C ASP A 24 4.28 4.45 -7.48
N ARG A 25 5.45 4.17 -6.89
CA ARG A 25 6.29 3.02 -7.30
C ARG A 25 5.56 1.70 -7.12
N GLU A 26 4.85 1.52 -6.00
CA GLU A 26 4.03 0.34 -5.77
C GLU A 26 2.93 0.20 -6.84
N ALA A 27 2.23 1.30 -7.13
CA ALA A 27 1.17 1.29 -8.12
C ALA A 27 1.69 0.93 -9.52
N LYS A 28 2.86 1.47 -9.89
CA LYS A 28 3.55 1.15 -11.13
C LYS A 28 3.99 -0.31 -11.18
N ALA A 29 4.62 -0.83 -10.13
CA ALA A 29 5.04 -2.23 -10.05
C ALA A 29 3.86 -3.20 -10.19
N MET A 30 2.73 -2.90 -9.54
CA MET A 30 1.49 -3.66 -9.70
C MET A 30 0.93 -3.58 -11.13
N SER A 31 0.92 -2.40 -11.74
CA SER A 31 0.42 -2.19 -13.11
C SER A 31 1.28 -2.90 -14.15
N ASP A 32 2.60 -2.88 -13.96
CA ASP A 32 3.59 -3.49 -14.87
C ASP A 32 3.78 -5.00 -14.60
N HIS A 33 3.07 -5.56 -13.62
CA HIS A 33 3.14 -6.98 -13.22
C HIS A 33 4.54 -7.41 -12.74
N VAL A 34 5.33 -6.46 -12.21
CA VAL A 34 6.68 -6.68 -11.69
C VAL A 34 6.60 -6.88 -10.18
N PHE A 35 6.33 -8.11 -9.76
CA PHE A 35 6.07 -8.44 -8.35
C PHE A 35 7.35 -8.66 -7.52
N SER A 36 8.53 -8.77 -8.15
CA SER A 36 9.82 -8.94 -7.45
C SER A 36 10.13 -7.80 -6.48
N ASP A 37 9.68 -6.59 -6.80
CA ASP A 37 10.04 -5.37 -6.09
C ASP A 37 9.06 -5.06 -4.95
N LEU A 38 7.90 -5.73 -4.91
CA LEU A 38 6.85 -5.45 -3.94
C LEU A 38 7.29 -5.71 -2.49
N ALA A 39 8.11 -6.73 -2.24
CA ALA A 39 8.62 -7.01 -0.90
C ALA A 39 9.51 -5.86 -0.38
N ALA A 40 10.40 -5.34 -1.24
CA ALA A 40 11.25 -4.20 -0.90
C ALA A 40 10.44 -2.91 -0.70
N ILE A 41 9.44 -2.68 -1.57
CA ILE A 41 8.51 -1.55 -1.46
C ILE A 41 7.70 -1.63 -0.16
N ALA A 42 7.20 -2.81 0.21
CA ALA A 42 6.48 -3.02 1.46
C ALA A 42 7.35 -2.73 2.69
N GLY A 43 8.58 -3.22 2.72
CA GLY A 43 9.54 -2.91 3.78
C GLY A 43 9.81 -1.41 3.92
N HIS A 44 9.97 -0.71 2.79
CA HIS A 44 10.18 0.74 2.81
C HIS A 44 8.96 1.52 3.32
N LYS A 45 7.74 1.09 2.95
CA LYS A 45 6.50 1.66 3.50
C LYS A 45 6.43 1.52 5.02
N THR A 46 6.78 0.36 5.56
CA THR A 46 6.78 0.15 7.02
C THR A 46 7.72 1.12 7.73
N LEU A 47 8.95 1.28 7.23
CA LEU A 47 9.92 2.23 7.80
C LEU A 47 9.41 3.67 7.79
N LEU A 48 8.76 4.08 6.68
CA LEU A 48 8.19 5.43 6.57
C LEU A 48 6.99 5.62 7.50
N LEU A 49 6.13 4.61 7.66
CA LEU A 49 5.02 4.67 8.61
C LEU A 49 5.50 4.81 10.06
N ASP A 50 6.53 4.06 10.45
CA ASP A 50 7.15 4.18 11.77
C ASP A 50 7.76 5.58 11.98
N ARG A 51 8.42 6.11 10.94
CA ARG A 51 8.97 7.47 10.96
C ARG A 51 7.88 8.53 11.10
N MET A 52 6.78 8.41 10.37
CA MET A 52 5.63 9.32 10.47
C MET A 52 5.02 9.29 11.88
N ALA A 53 4.86 8.11 12.47
CA ALA A 53 4.34 7.98 13.84
C ALA A 53 5.26 8.64 14.89
N GLU A 54 6.59 8.58 14.69
CA GLU A 54 7.55 9.28 15.55
C GLU A 54 7.46 10.79 15.38
N LEU A 55 7.37 11.29 14.14
CA LEU A 55 7.24 12.71 13.87
C LEU A 55 5.92 13.27 14.45
N ASP A 56 4.82 12.51 14.38
CA ASP A 56 3.55 12.89 15.01
C ASP A 56 3.67 13.05 16.52
N ARG A 57 4.35 12.11 17.21
CA ARG A 57 4.61 12.22 18.65
C ARG A 57 5.46 13.45 18.99
N GLN A 58 6.48 13.73 18.19
CA GLN A 58 7.34 14.90 18.37
C GLN A 58 6.55 16.21 18.16
N ARG A 59 5.66 16.27 17.18
CA ARG A 59 4.76 17.42 16.97
C ARG A 59 3.85 17.63 18.16
N GLU A 60 3.24 16.56 18.67
CA GLU A 60 2.39 16.62 19.87
C GLU A 60 3.15 17.08 21.12
N ALA A 61 4.41 16.67 21.28
CA ALA A 61 5.26 17.18 22.35
C ALA A 61 5.58 18.67 22.18
N LEU A 62 5.91 19.11 20.96
CA LEU A 62 6.21 20.50 20.63
C LEU A 62 5.01 21.42 20.84
N GLN A 63 3.82 21.03 20.38
CA GLN A 63 2.60 21.82 20.58
C GLN A 63 2.20 21.86 22.07
N SER A 64 2.41 20.76 22.81
CA SER A 64 2.14 20.72 24.26
C SER A 64 3.09 21.63 25.04
N ALA A 65 4.38 21.67 24.66
CA ALA A 65 5.36 22.59 25.22
C ALA A 65 5.04 24.07 24.94
N LEU A 66 4.30 24.33 23.87
CA LEU A 66 3.76 25.65 23.52
C LEU A 66 2.44 26.00 24.27
N GLY A 67 1.91 25.08 25.09
CA GLY A 67 0.68 25.28 25.86
C GLY A 67 -0.60 24.87 25.12
N PHE A 68 -0.49 24.21 23.96
CA PHE A 68 -1.65 23.71 23.22
C PHE A 68 -1.99 22.27 23.62
N LYS A 69 -3.27 21.89 23.50
CA LYS A 69 -3.72 20.52 23.79
C LYS A 69 -3.06 19.51 22.83
N PRO A 70 -2.93 18.22 23.19
CA PRO A 70 -2.50 17.19 22.24
C PRO A 70 -3.53 16.99 21.11
N GLY A 71 -3.10 16.32 20.04
CA GLY A 71 -3.94 16.01 18.89
C GLY A 71 -4.19 17.19 17.94
N ARG A 72 -5.05 16.96 16.95
CA ARG A 72 -5.26 17.86 15.81
C ARG A 72 -5.76 19.27 16.18
N PRO A 73 -6.74 19.45 17.08
CA PRO A 73 -7.21 20.78 17.45
C PRO A 73 -6.10 21.66 18.07
N GLY A 74 -5.16 21.05 18.80
CA GLY A 74 -4.02 21.78 19.34
C GLY A 74 -2.93 22.07 18.32
N ALA A 75 -2.75 21.19 17.33
CA ALA A 75 -1.86 21.43 16.20
C ALA A 75 -2.34 22.61 15.34
N ASP A 76 -3.65 22.67 15.07
CA ASP A 76 -4.29 23.78 14.35
C ASP A 76 -4.09 25.11 15.11
N ALA A 77 -4.28 25.09 16.44
CA ALA A 77 -4.06 26.26 17.29
C ALA A 77 -2.59 26.69 17.36
N ALA A 78 -1.66 25.73 17.46
CA ALA A 78 -0.22 25.98 17.45
C ALA A 78 0.25 26.57 16.12
N ALA A 79 -0.28 26.08 15.00
CA ALA A 79 0.01 26.60 13.68
C ALA A 79 -0.55 28.03 13.48
N ALA A 80 -1.76 28.30 13.97
CA ALA A 80 -2.36 29.63 13.92
C ALA A 80 -1.55 30.65 14.74
N ALA A 81 -1.02 30.25 15.90
CA ALA A 81 -0.19 31.09 16.76
C ALA A 81 1.27 31.22 16.28
N GLY A 82 1.75 30.28 15.45
CA GLY A 82 3.14 30.21 15.00
C GLY A 82 3.53 31.19 13.89
N GLY A 83 2.58 31.97 13.37
CA GLY A 83 2.77 32.94 12.29
C GLY A 83 2.58 32.36 10.87
N PRO A 84 2.68 33.20 9.83
CA PRO A 84 2.30 32.82 8.46
C PRO A 84 3.03 31.60 7.91
N ALA A 85 4.34 31.49 8.14
CA ALA A 85 5.16 30.38 7.63
C ALA A 85 4.79 29.03 8.27
N VAL A 86 4.49 29.01 9.58
CA VAL A 86 4.07 27.79 10.28
C VAL A 86 2.67 27.37 9.81
N LYS A 87 1.76 28.35 9.67
CA LYS A 87 0.42 28.10 9.15
C LYS A 87 0.45 27.53 7.73
N GLN A 88 1.33 28.05 6.87
CA GLN A 88 1.51 27.53 5.51
C GLN A 88 2.04 26.09 5.52
N ALA A 89 3.12 25.82 6.27
CA ALA A 89 3.70 24.48 6.36
C ALA A 89 2.69 23.45 6.91
N TRP A 90 1.88 23.84 7.89
CA TRP A 90 0.81 23.00 8.40
C TRP A 90 -0.27 22.70 7.36
N ALA A 91 -0.68 23.70 6.58
CA ALA A 91 -1.65 23.50 5.51
C ALA A 91 -1.13 22.57 4.40
N GLU A 92 0.13 22.74 4.00
CA GLU A 92 0.82 21.85 3.03
C GLU A 92 0.84 20.40 3.53
N LEU A 93 1.20 20.20 4.80
CA LEU A 93 1.21 18.88 5.42
C LEU A 93 -0.19 18.22 5.41
N LEU A 94 -1.25 18.98 5.71
CA LEU A 94 -2.61 18.46 5.70
C LEU A 94 -3.07 18.02 4.30
N VAL A 95 -2.68 18.77 3.25
CA VAL A 95 -2.97 18.40 1.86
C VAL A 95 -2.27 17.08 1.50
N LEU A 96 -0.99 16.97 1.83
CA LEU A 96 -0.20 15.76 1.56
C LEU A 96 -0.74 14.54 2.31
N ALA A 97 -1.16 14.70 3.56
CA ALA A 97 -1.76 13.62 4.34
C ALA A 97 -3.06 13.09 3.70
N VAL A 98 -3.88 13.97 3.13
CA VAL A 98 -5.10 13.58 2.37
C VAL A 98 -4.72 12.82 1.09
N GLN A 99 -3.71 13.30 0.36
CA GLN A 99 -3.21 12.62 -0.85
C GLN A 99 -2.67 11.23 -0.53
N ALA A 100 -1.84 11.10 0.51
CA ALA A 100 -1.27 9.82 0.95
C ALA A 100 -2.35 8.81 1.31
N ARG A 101 -3.41 9.24 2.00
CA ARG A 101 -4.58 8.39 2.30
C ARG A 101 -5.29 7.92 1.03
N SER A 102 -5.45 8.80 0.04
CA SER A 102 -6.07 8.47 -1.24
C SER A 102 -5.25 7.45 -2.04
N HIS A 103 -3.94 7.64 -2.15
CA HIS A 103 -3.03 6.72 -2.84
C HIS A 103 -3.00 5.35 -2.16
N ASN A 104 -2.96 5.31 -0.82
CA ASN A 104 -2.99 4.07 -0.07
C ASN A 104 -4.29 3.28 -0.32
N LEU A 105 -5.44 3.97 -0.32
CA LEU A 105 -6.74 3.34 -0.64
C LEU A 105 -6.79 2.79 -2.07
N ARG A 106 -6.20 3.53 -3.04
CA ARG A 106 -6.09 3.07 -4.44
C ARG A 106 -5.24 1.81 -4.53
N ASN A 107 -4.06 1.82 -3.91
CA ASN A 107 -3.15 0.67 -3.94
C ASN A 107 -3.76 -0.55 -3.25
N GLY A 108 -4.43 -0.37 -2.10
CA GLY A 108 -5.16 -1.43 -1.42
C GLY A 108 -6.20 -2.09 -2.33
N SER A 109 -6.99 -1.29 -3.04
CA SER A 109 -7.97 -1.81 -4.02
C SER A 109 -7.32 -2.65 -5.13
N MET A 110 -6.15 -2.24 -5.63
CA MET A 110 -5.42 -2.99 -6.67
C MET A 110 -4.85 -4.32 -6.16
N VAL A 111 -4.33 -4.35 -4.93
CA VAL A 111 -3.88 -5.60 -4.28
C VAL A 111 -5.04 -6.58 -4.16
N TYR A 112 -6.21 -6.14 -3.70
CA TYR A 112 -7.38 -7.01 -3.59
C TYR A 112 -7.83 -7.55 -4.95
N ALA A 113 -7.87 -6.72 -5.99
CA ALA A 113 -8.20 -7.16 -7.35
C ALA A 113 -7.21 -8.20 -7.89
N HIS A 114 -5.91 -8.03 -7.63
CA HIS A 114 -4.89 -8.97 -8.07
C HIS A 114 -4.97 -10.32 -7.32
N LEU A 115 -5.26 -10.30 -6.02
CA LEU A 115 -5.49 -11.51 -5.22
C LEU A 115 -6.71 -12.29 -5.71
N ASP A 116 -7.83 -11.60 -5.97
CA ASP A 116 -9.06 -12.21 -6.51
C ASP A 116 -8.80 -12.87 -7.88
N PHE A 117 -8.14 -12.15 -8.80
CA PHE A 117 -7.74 -12.70 -10.10
C PHE A 117 -6.83 -13.92 -9.97
N THR A 118 -5.82 -13.88 -9.09
CA THR A 118 -4.88 -14.99 -8.88
C THR A 118 -5.59 -16.21 -8.28
N GLN A 119 -6.49 -16.01 -7.32
CA GLN A 119 -7.30 -17.08 -6.74
C GLN A 119 -8.21 -17.73 -7.79
N GLN A 120 -8.88 -16.92 -8.63
CA GLN A 120 -9.71 -17.42 -9.72
C GLN A 120 -8.89 -18.20 -10.75
N ALA A 121 -7.69 -17.71 -11.12
CA ALA A 121 -6.78 -18.41 -12.02
C ALA A 121 -6.30 -19.74 -11.43
N LEU A 122 -5.94 -19.76 -10.14
CA LEU A 122 -5.58 -21.00 -9.43
C LEU A 122 -6.75 -21.99 -9.36
N HIS A 123 -7.96 -21.52 -9.06
CA HIS A 123 -9.16 -22.35 -9.07
C HIS A 123 -9.44 -22.94 -10.46
N PHE A 124 -9.30 -22.15 -11.52
CA PHE A 124 -9.45 -22.61 -12.90
C PHE A 124 -8.37 -23.65 -13.27
N LEU A 125 -7.12 -23.42 -12.90
CA LEU A 125 -6.02 -24.37 -13.12
C LEU A 125 -6.23 -25.68 -12.34
N GLN A 126 -6.70 -25.61 -11.10
CA GLN A 126 -7.02 -26.81 -10.30
C GLN A 126 -8.22 -27.58 -10.89
N ALA A 127 -9.29 -26.89 -11.28
CA ALA A 127 -10.46 -27.51 -11.90
C ALA A 127 -10.11 -28.16 -13.27
N SER A 128 -9.29 -27.49 -14.08
CA SER A 128 -8.79 -28.07 -15.33
C SER A 128 -7.83 -29.24 -15.11
N ALA A 129 -6.96 -29.19 -14.09
CA ALA A 129 -6.13 -30.33 -13.71
C ALA A 129 -6.98 -31.54 -13.29
N GLN A 130 -8.10 -31.34 -12.60
CA GLN A 130 -9.07 -32.40 -12.26
C GLN A 130 -9.80 -32.97 -13.49
N LEU A 131 -9.99 -32.18 -14.55
CA LEU A 131 -10.54 -32.65 -15.83
C LEU A 131 -9.57 -33.56 -16.60
N PHE A 132 -8.25 -33.38 -16.42
CA PHE A 132 -7.21 -34.19 -17.10
C PHE A 132 -6.64 -35.32 -16.22
N TYR A 133 -6.76 -35.22 -14.91
CA TYR A 133 -6.38 -36.25 -13.94
C TYR A 133 -7.58 -36.59 -13.07
N GLY A 134 -8.22 -37.73 -13.33
CA GLY A 134 -9.19 -38.30 -12.39
C GLY A 134 -8.51 -38.59 -11.04
N ARG A 135 -9.31 -38.71 -9.97
CA ARG A 135 -8.86 -38.96 -8.58
C ARG A 135 -7.83 -40.10 -8.41
N ASP A 136 -7.73 -40.99 -9.39
CA ASP A 136 -6.82 -42.15 -9.40
C ASP A 136 -5.54 -41.94 -10.25
N GLY A 137 -5.29 -40.73 -10.78
CA GLY A 137 -4.07 -40.40 -11.54
C GLY A 137 -3.95 -41.07 -12.91
N VAL A 138 -4.89 -41.93 -13.30
CA VAL A 138 -4.89 -42.62 -14.58
C VAL A 138 -5.49 -41.73 -15.66
N ARG A 139 -4.70 -41.39 -16.67
CA ARG A 139 -5.22 -40.87 -17.94
C ARG A 139 -6.26 -41.85 -18.46
N LYS A 140 -7.53 -41.46 -18.55
CA LYS A 140 -8.46 -42.13 -19.47
C LYS A 140 -8.02 -41.74 -20.89
N THR A 141 -6.96 -42.38 -21.38
CA THR A 141 -6.83 -42.56 -22.82
C THR A 141 -8.10 -43.28 -23.22
N GLN A 142 -8.97 -42.59 -23.96
CA GLN A 142 -10.10 -43.20 -24.61
C GLN A 142 -9.53 -44.35 -25.43
N ALA A 143 -9.65 -45.58 -24.90
CA ALA A 143 -9.25 -46.77 -25.61
C ALA A 143 -10.21 -46.85 -26.78
N GLY A 144 -9.77 -46.35 -27.94
CA GLY A 144 -10.40 -46.66 -29.20
C GLY A 144 -10.48 -48.18 -29.27
N SER A 145 -11.69 -48.71 -29.15
CA SER A 145 -11.99 -50.12 -29.39
C SER A 145 -11.74 -50.37 -30.87
N GLY A 146 -10.47 -50.56 -31.22
CA GLY A 146 -10.07 -51.17 -32.48
C GLY A 146 -10.47 -52.63 -32.44
N THR A 147 -11.72 -52.92 -32.79
CA THR A 147 -12.12 -54.29 -33.09
C THR A 147 -11.55 -54.63 -34.46
N ARG A 148 -10.54 -55.50 -34.43
CA ARG A 148 -9.78 -56.01 -35.56
C ARG A 148 -10.68 -56.79 -36.52
N LEU A 149 -10.35 -56.64 -37.80
CA LEU A 149 -10.69 -57.53 -38.90
C LEU A 149 -10.11 -58.94 -38.66
N ALA A 150 -10.93 -59.99 -38.79
CA ALA A 150 -10.65 -61.41 -39.07
C ALA A 150 -11.88 -62.23 -38.63
N ALA A 151 -12.42 -63.25 -39.28
CA ALA A 151 -12.10 -64.02 -40.48
C ALA A 151 -13.31 -64.93 -40.79
N GLY A 152 -13.42 -65.43 -42.03
CA GLY A 152 -14.20 -66.64 -42.36
C GLY A 152 -15.56 -66.39 -42.96
#